data_AF-A0A6L9QAT1-F1
#
_entry.id   AF-A0A6L9QAT1-F1
#
_cell.length_a   1.000
_cell.length_b   1.000
_cell.length_c   1.000
_cell.angle_alpha   90.00
_cell.angle_beta   90.00
_cell.angle_gamma   90.00
#
_symmetry.space_group_name_H-M   'P 1'
#
loop_
_entity.id
_entity.type
_entity.pdbx_description
1 polymer ?
#
loop_
_entity_poly.entity_id
_entity_poly.type
_entity_poly.pdbx_seq_one_letter_code
_entity_poly.pdbx_strand_id
1 'polypeptide(L)'
;MMTCYEHLDLLREQIERHLPELSAHLARRSQILHVSRRGAPERYVVWSHYAGAYEWMGGQDAGAQLGADALQAVEQIKRTLLPTL
;
A
#
# COMPACT_ATOMS: atom_id res chain seq x y z
N MET A 1 17.66 1.57 -10.70
CA MET A 1 16.69 0.56 -10.23
C MET A 1 16.28 0.98 -8.84
N MET A 2 14.99 1.15 -8.58
CA MET A 2 14.50 1.60 -7.28
C MET A 2 14.54 0.45 -6.27
N THR A 3 14.81 0.79 -5.02
CA THR A 3 14.76 -0.13 -3.87
C THR A 3 13.32 -0.31 -3.41
N CYS A 4 13.04 -1.38 -2.64
CA CYS A 4 11.73 -1.56 -1.97
C CYS A 4 11.32 -0.32 -1.17
N TYR A 5 12.28 0.32 -0.49
CA TYR A 5 12.01 1.50 0.32
C TYR A 5 11.51 2.66 -0.53
N GLU A 6 12.17 2.94 -1.65
CA GLU A 6 11.75 4.03 -2.54
C GLU A 6 10.38 3.74 -3.19
N HIS A 7 10.08 2.49 -3.53
CA HIS A 7 8.72 2.11 -3.96
C HIS A 7 7.67 2.38 -2.87
N LEU A 8 7.92 1.93 -1.64
CA LEU A 8 6.96 2.10 -0.55
C LEU A 8 6.81 3.55 -0.10
N ASP A 9 7.89 4.35 -0.14
CA ASP A 9 7.81 5.80 0.12
C ASP A 9 7.02 6.52 -0.98
N LEU A 10 7.23 6.18 -2.25
CA LEU A 10 6.39 6.71 -3.33
C LEU A 10 4.91 6.38 -3.11
N LEU A 11 4.60 5.12 -2.76
CA LEU A 11 3.22 4.73 -2.47
C LEU A 11 2.65 5.49 -1.27
N ARG A 12 3.42 5.66 -0.20
CA ARG A 12 3.03 6.48 0.97
C ARG A 12 2.63 7.89 0.54
N GLU A 13 3.47 8.56 -0.24
CA GLU A 13 3.21 9.92 -0.72
C GLU A 13 1.95 10.00 -1.59
N GLN A 14 1.70 9.00 -2.45
CA GLN A 14 0.49 8.97 -3.27
C GLN A 14 -0.76 8.72 -2.41
N ILE A 15 -0.70 7.86 -1.40
CA ILE A 15 -1.81 7.64 -0.46
C ILE A 15 -2.11 8.94 0.30
N GLU A 16 -1.10 9.59 0.87
CA GLU A 16 -1.27 10.86 1.61
C GLU A 16 -1.86 11.97 0.73
N ARG A 17 -1.50 12.00 -0.56
CA ARG A 17 -2.00 12.99 -1.52
C ARG A 17 -3.43 12.73 -1.99
N HIS A 18 -3.80 11.47 -2.21
CA HIS A 18 -5.03 11.11 -2.92
C HIS A 18 -6.12 10.52 -2.03
N LEU A 19 -5.77 9.97 -0.86
CA LEU A 19 -6.67 9.27 0.06
C LEU A 19 -6.51 9.82 1.49
N PRO A 20 -6.92 11.08 1.76
CA PRO A 20 -6.73 11.72 3.07
C PRO A 20 -7.49 11.04 4.22
N GLU A 21 -8.42 10.12 3.92
CA GLU A 21 -9.12 9.28 4.90
C GLU A 21 -8.27 8.11 5.42
N LEU A 22 -7.15 7.83 4.74
CA LEU A 22 -6.20 6.80 5.11
C LEU A 22 -4.94 7.43 5.72
N SER A 23 -4.32 6.69 6.63
CA SER A 23 -2.98 6.98 7.13
C SER A 23 -2.03 5.92 6.61
N ALA A 24 -0.90 6.34 6.05
CA ALA A 24 0.15 5.44 5.57
C ALA A 24 1.44 5.73 6.34
N HIS A 25 2.07 4.70 6.91
CA HIS A 25 3.34 4.84 7.60
C HIS A 25 4.28 3.68 7.27
N LEU A 26 5.54 4.00 7.00
CA LEU A 26 6.58 3.00 6.79
C LEU A 26 7.22 2.69 8.14
N ALA A 27 7.08 1.44 8.61
CA ALA A 27 7.72 1.06 9.87
C ALA A 27 9.25 1.06 9.71
N ARG A 28 9.96 1.61 10.71
CA ARG A 28 11.42 1.77 10.65
C ARG A 28 12.10 0.41 10.48
N ARG A 29 12.96 0.30 9.46
CA ARG A 29 13.72 -0.92 9.10
C ARG A 29 12.85 -2.09 8.64
N SER A 30 11.57 -1.87 8.29
CA SER A 30 10.76 -2.87 7.60
C SER A 30 10.52 -2.45 6.15
N GLN A 31 10.40 -3.43 5.25
CA GLN A 31 9.94 -3.21 3.89
C GLN A 31 8.42 -3.34 3.82
N ILE A 32 7.72 -2.79 4.81
CA ILE A 32 6.29 -2.95 5.00
C ILE A 32 5.68 -1.57 5.23
N LEU A 33 4.79 -1.18 4.33
CA LEU A 33 3.97 0.00 4.47
C LEU A 33 2.68 -0.37 5.20
N HIS A 34 2.42 0.29 6.31
CA HIS A 34 1.21 0.12 7.10
C HIS A 34 0.18 1.14 6.63
N VAL A 35 -1.01 0.66 6.29
CA VAL A 35 -2.13 1.49 5.80
C VAL A 35 -3.32 1.27 6.72
N SER A 36 -3.80 2.34 7.34
CA SER A 36 -4.90 2.28 8.29
C SER A 36 -5.99 3.30 7.96
N ARG A 37 -7.23 2.93 8.29
CA ARG A 37 -8.41 3.80 8.25
C ARG A 37 -9.01 3.84 9.64
N ARG A 38 -9.48 5.00 10.09
CA ARG A 38 -10.11 5.13 11.41
C ARG A 38 -11.29 4.16 11.56
N GLY A 39 -11.24 3.31 12.59
CA GLY A 39 -12.30 2.34 12.89
C GLY A 39 -12.23 1.03 12.10
N ALA A 40 -11.18 0.82 11.30
CA ALA A 40 -10.94 -0.42 10.57
C ALA A 40 -9.59 -1.05 10.98
N PRO A 41 -9.40 -2.36 10.79
CA PRO A 41 -8.10 -3.00 11.01
C PRO A 41 -7.05 -2.45 10.04
N GLU A 42 -5.80 -2.38 10.52
CA GLU A 42 -4.66 -2.02 9.69
C GLU A 42 -4.37 -3.08 8.63
N ARG A 43 -3.88 -2.63 7.47
CA ARG A 43 -3.50 -3.45 6.33
C ARG A 43 -2.06 -3.15 5.96
N TYR A 44 -1.36 -4.13 5.40
CA TYR A 44 0.07 -4.03 5.14
C TYR A 44 0.36 -4.22 3.66
N VAL A 45 1.26 -3.42 3.11
CA VAL A 45 1.68 -3.46 1.70
C VAL A 45 3.18 -3.68 1.63
N VAL A 46 3.62 -4.52 0.70
CA VAL A 46 5.04 -4.74 0.39
C VAL A 46 5.29 -4.50 -1.10
N TRP A 47 6.54 -4.25 -1.47
CA TRP A 47 6.99 -4.32 -2.86
C TRP A 47 7.57 -5.72 -3.12
N SER A 48 7.00 -6.44 -4.06
CA SER A 48 7.45 -7.77 -4.48
C SER A 48 8.42 -7.63 -5.65
N HIS A 49 9.71 -7.89 -5.40
CA HIS A 49 10.71 -7.91 -6.46
C HIS A 49 10.45 -8.99 -7.51
N TYR A 50 9.86 -10.12 -7.09
CA TYR A 50 9.52 -11.21 -7.99
C TYR A 50 8.39 -10.83 -8.95
N ALA A 51 7.35 -10.17 -8.45
CA ALA A 51 6.23 -9.73 -9.26
C ALA A 51 6.48 -8.39 -9.98
N GLY A 52 7.44 -7.59 -9.50
CA GLY A 52 7.60 -6.20 -9.95
C GLY A 52 6.37 -5.35 -9.63
N ALA A 53 5.73 -5.59 -8.48
CA ALA A 53 4.45 -4.99 -8.11
C ALA A 53 4.30 -4.78 -6.59
N TYR A 54 3.40 -3.88 -6.22
CA TYR A 54 2.89 -3.77 -4.86
C TYR A 54 1.91 -4.89 -4.56
N GLU A 55 1.98 -5.47 -3.36
CA GLU A 55 1.13 -6.59 -2.95
C GLU A 55 0.61 -6.39 -1.52
N TRP A 56 -0.58 -6.89 -1.24
CA TRP A 56 -1.06 -7.03 0.14
C TRP A 56 -0.22 -8.05 0.89
N MET A 57 0.22 -7.69 2.09
CA MET A 57 0.93 -8.57 3.01
C MET A 57 0.00 -8.98 4.14
N GLY A 58 -0.50 -10.22 4.07
CA GLY A 58 -1.37 -10.81 5.08
C GLY A 58 -2.87 -10.54 4.88
N GLY A 59 -3.67 -11.16 5.75
CA GLY A 59 -5.13 -11.14 5.65
C GLY A 59 -5.67 -12.02 4.52
N GLN A 60 -6.95 -11.85 4.19
CA GLN A 60 -7.64 -12.65 3.16
C GLN A 60 -7.05 -12.44 1.75
N ASP A 61 -6.43 -11.29 1.49
CA ASP A 61 -5.93 -10.90 0.17
C ASP A 61 -4.41 -11.02 0.06
N ALA A 62 -3.77 -11.79 0.94
CA ALA A 62 -2.31 -11.92 0.97
C ALA A 62 -1.75 -12.34 -0.40
N GLY A 63 -0.76 -11.59 -0.90
CA GLY A 63 -0.14 -11.79 -2.21
C GLY A 63 -0.94 -11.24 -3.40
N ALA A 64 -2.14 -10.69 -3.18
CA ALA A 64 -2.89 -10.05 -4.26
C ALA A 64 -2.20 -8.75 -4.69
N GLN A 65 -2.06 -8.59 -6.01
CA GLN A 65 -1.39 -7.43 -6.61
C GLN A 65 -2.27 -6.19 -6.55
N LEU A 66 -1.63 -5.08 -6.18
CA LEU A 66 -2.21 -3.74 -6.16
C LEU A 66 -1.86 -2.95 -7.43
N GLY A 67 -0.74 -3.26 -8.07
CA GLY A 67 -0.30 -2.61 -9.30
C GLY A 67 1.22 -2.59 -9.43
N ALA A 68 1.72 -2.34 -10.64
CA ALA A 68 3.16 -2.23 -10.90
C ALA A 68 3.71 -0.82 -10.59
N ASP A 69 2.83 0.18 -10.47
CA ASP A 69 3.17 1.55 -10.09
C ASP A 69 2.30 2.06 -8.93
N ALA A 70 2.74 3.17 -8.33
CA ALA A 70 2.13 3.70 -7.12
C ALA A 70 0.70 4.21 -7.33
N LEU A 71 0.36 4.73 -8.52
CA LEU A 71 -0.99 5.24 -8.80
C LEU A 71 -1.98 4.09 -8.96
N GLN A 72 -1.58 3.03 -9.69
CA GLN A 72 -2.39 1.81 -9.77
C GLN A 72 -2.63 1.22 -8.39
N ALA A 73 -1.58 1.16 -7.56
CA ALA A 73 -1.70 0.66 -6.20
C ALA A 73 -2.64 1.50 -5.33
N VAL A 74 -2.58 2.83 -5.43
CA VAL A 74 -3.53 3.73 -4.74
C VAL A 74 -4.98 3.44 -5.16
N GLU A 75 -5.24 3.27 -6.45
CA GLU A 75 -6.60 2.98 -6.93
C GLU A 75 -7.14 1.65 -6.40
N GLN A 76 -6.29 0.61 -6.34
CA GLN A 76 -6.70 -0.66 -5.75
C GLN A 76 -6.89 -0.56 -4.23
N ILE A 77 -6.00 0.15 -3.53
CA ILE A 77 -6.14 0.40 -2.09
C ILE A 77 -7.46 1.14 -1.80
N LYS A 78 -7.80 2.16 -2.60
CA LYS A 78 -9.08 2.87 -2.49
C LYS A 78 -10.26 1.90 -2.64
N ARG A 79 -10.27 1.07 -3.69
CA ARG A 79 -11.34 0.09 -3.92
C ARG A 79 -11.49 -0.90 -2.77
N THR A 80 -10.38 -1.34 -2.17
CA THR A 80 -10.41 -2.31 -1.06
C THR A 80 -10.81 -1.67 0.26
N LEU A 81 -10.27 -0.50 0.62
CA LEU A 81 -10.41 0.07 1.97
C LEU A 81 -11.49 1.16 2.07
N LEU A 82 -11.87 1.75 0.94
CA LEU A 82 -12.86 2.81 0.82
C LEU A 82 -13.94 2.46 -0.22
N PRO A 83 -14.57 1.25 -0.19
CA PRO A 83 -15.51 0.81 -1.23
C PRO A 83 -16.80 1.66 -1.31
N THR A 84 -17.04 2.52 -0.31
CA THR A 84 -18.22 3.38 -0.18
C THR A 84 -17.96 4.85 -0.52
N LEU A 85 -16.75 5.20 -1.00
CA LEU A 85 -16.38 6.54 -1.49
C LEU A 85 -16.10 6.49 -3.01
#